data_AF-A0A537P3C5-F1
#
_entry.id   AF-A0A537P3C5-F1
#
_cell.length_a   1.000
_cell.length_b   1.000
_cell.length_c   1.000
_cell.angle_alpha   90.00
_cell.angle_beta   90.00
_cell.angle_gamma   90.00
#
_symmetry.space_group_name_H-M   'P 1'
#
loop_
_entity.id
_entity.type
_entity.pdbx_description
1 polymer ?
#
loop_
_entity_poly.entity_id
_entity_poly.type
_entity_poly.pdbx_seq_one_letter_code
_entity_poly.pdbx_strand_id
1 'polypeptide(L)' 'MGLVELIVTVCALSLPSQCEDQHLSFTANMSLNQCVLNAQPYIAQWINEHPKWVAVRWRCDYGGSKEKS' A
#
# COMPACT_ATOMS: atom_id res chain seq x y z
N MET A 1 10.21 5.14 17.01
CA MET A 1 10.05 4.41 15.73
C MET A 1 9.07 5.20 14.89
N GLY A 2 9.38 5.43 13.61
CA GLY A 2 8.44 6.08 12.70
C GLY A 2 7.38 5.07 12.26
N LEU A 3 6.13 5.50 12.19
CA LEU A 3 5.10 4.75 11.48
C LEU A 3 5.13 5.22 10.03
N VAL A 4 5.15 4.28 9.10
CA VAL A 4 5.09 4.55 7.65
C VAL A 4 3.94 3.74 7.09
N GLU A 5 3.13 4.37 6.25
CA GLU A 5 2.00 3.74 5.58
C GLU A 5 2.26 3.67 4.08
N LEU A 6 2.13 2.48 3.49
CA LEU A 6 2.14 2.25 2.06
C LEU A 6 0.69 2.16 1.57
N ILE A 7 0.29 3.14 0.77
CA ILE A 7 -1.04 3.22 0.19
C ILE A 7 -0.93 2.71 -1.24
N VAL A 8 -1.60 1.59 -1.52
CA VAL A 8 -1.59 0.91 -2.82
C VAL A 8 -2.98 1.01 -3.43
N THR A 9 -3.11 1.72 -4.54
CA THR A 9 -4.33 1.69 -5.34
C THR A 9 -4.34 0.42 -6.17
N VAL A 10 -5.35 -0.40 -5.95
CA VAL A 10 -5.56 -1.68 -6.64
C VAL A 10 -6.87 -1.66 -7.39
N CYS A 11 -6.96 -2.30 -8.54
CA CYS A 11 -8.20 -2.44 -9.29
C CYS A 11 -8.58 -3.91 -9.45
N ALA A 12 -9.87 -4.21 -9.49
CA ALA A 12 -10.36 -5.57 -9.63
C ALA A 12 -10.10 -6.06 -11.07
N LEU A 13 -9.52 -7.26 -11.19
CA LEU A 13 -9.26 -7.89 -12.49
C LEU A 13 -10.54 -8.13 -13.30
N SER A 14 -11.62 -8.54 -12.61
CA SER A 14 -12.90 -8.81 -13.26
C SER A 14 -13.63 -7.52 -13.67
N LEU A 15 -13.37 -6.39 -13.02
CA LEU A 15 -14.06 -5.11 -13.25
C LEU A 15 -13.06 -3.95 -13.08
N PRO A 16 -12.36 -3.52 -14.15
CA PRO A 16 -11.29 -2.52 -14.07
C PRO A 16 -11.73 -1.13 -13.60
N SER A 17 -13.05 -0.87 -13.59
CA SER A 17 -13.63 0.36 -13.05
C SER A 17 -13.74 0.38 -11.52
N GLN A 18 -13.58 -0.77 -10.86
CA GLN A 18 -13.58 -0.86 -9.40
C GLN A 18 -12.14 -0.86 -8.90
N CYS A 19 -11.73 0.27 -8.31
CA CYS A 19 -10.44 0.42 -7.68
C CYS A 19 -10.61 0.80 -6.20
N GLU A 20 -9.72 0.28 -5.37
CA GLU A 20 -9.70 0.49 -3.92
C GLU A 20 -8.29 0.88 -3.48
N ASP A 21 -8.20 1.70 -2.44
CA ASP A 21 -6.93 2.05 -1.81
C ASP A 21 -6.67 1.12 -0.62
N GLN A 22 -5.59 0.35 -0.70
CA GLN A 22 -5.14 -0.56 0.33
C GLN A 22 -4.06 0.10 1.17
N HIS A 23 -4.29 0.14 2.48
CA HIS A 23 -3.40 0.77 3.43
C HIS A 23 -2.58 -0.30 4.16
N LEU A 24 -1.27 -0.34 3.89
CA LEU A 24 -0.33 -1.25 4.51
C LEU A 24 0.54 -0.46 5.49
N SER A 25 0.23 -0.56 6.78
CA SER A 25 0.95 0.15 7.84
C SER A 25 2.13 -0.67 8.34
N PHE A 26 3.31 -0.04 8.40
CA PHE A 26 4.53 -0.65 8.87
C PHE A 26 5.18 0.18 9.97
N THR A 27 5.70 -0.50 10.98
CA THR A 27 6.59 0.11 11.96
C THR A 27 8.01 -0.04 11.44
N ALA A 28 8.53 1.01 10.79
CA ALA A 28 9.84 0.98 10.16
C ALA A 28 10.60 2.28 10.42
N ASN A 29 11.88 2.18 10.77
CA ASN A 29 12.77 3.34 10.87
C ASN A 29 13.31 3.71 9.48
N MET A 30 12.42 4.11 8.57
CA MET A 30 12.76 4.44 7.19
C MET A 30 12.14 5.77 6.74
N SER A 31 12.75 6.42 5.74
CA SER A 31 12.16 7.61 5.10
C SER A 31 11.09 7.20 4.06
N LEU A 32 10.23 8.13 3.65
CA LEU A 32 9.23 7.85 2.60
C LEU A 32 9.87 7.40 1.29
N ASN A 33 11.02 7.98 0.92
CA ASN A 33 11.76 7.54 -0.27
C ASN A 33 12.22 6.08 -0.14
N GLN A 34 12.76 5.70 1.02
CA GLN A 34 13.12 4.31 1.28
C GLN A 34 11.88 3.42 1.20
N CYS A 35 10.73 3.85 1.71
CA CYS A 35 9.48 3.08 1.64
C CYS A 35 9.07 2.83 0.19
N VAL A 36 9.08 3.86 -0.67
CA VAL A 36 8.71 3.71 -2.09
C VAL A 36 9.68 2.75 -2.81
N LEU A 37 10.98 2.85 -2.54
CA LEU A 37 11.99 1.94 -3.12
C LEU A 37 11.80 0.48 -2.68
N ASN A 38 11.37 0.27 -1.44
CA ASN A 38 11.13 -1.06 -0.89
C ASN A 38 9.67 -1.53 -1.04
N ALA A 39 8.78 -0.75 -1.67
CA ALA A 39 7.35 -1.04 -1.73
C ALA A 39 7.02 -2.28 -2.59
N GLN A 40 7.76 -2.50 -3.68
CA GLN A 40 7.50 -3.55 -4.67
C GLN A 40 7.34 -4.96 -4.07
N PRO A 41 8.25 -5.47 -3.21
CA PRO A 41 8.08 -6.79 -2.60
C PRO A 41 6.83 -6.89 -1.72
N TYR A 42 6.48 -5.83 -0.97
CA TYR A 42 5.26 -5.82 -0.15
C TYR A 42 3.98 -5.85 -1.01
N ILE A 43 3.97 -5.07 -2.09
CA ILE A 43 2.85 -5.07 -3.05
C ILE A 43 2.72 -6.44 -3.71
N ALA A 44 3.83 -7.05 -4.13
CA ALA A 44 3.82 -8.37 -4.74
C ALA A 44 3.30 -9.45 -3.79
N GLN A 45 3.71 -9.41 -2.51
CA GLN A 45 3.16 -10.31 -1.49
C GLN A 45 1.65 -10.12 -1.35
N TRP A 46 1.19 -8.87 -1.22
CA TRP A 46 -0.23 -8.58 -1.08
C TRP A 46 -1.05 -9.05 -2.29
N ILE A 47 -0.57 -8.83 -3.52
CA ILE A 47 -1.24 -9.32 -4.74
C ILE A 47 -1.30 -10.86 -4.76
N ASN A 48 -0.26 -11.57 -4.30
CA ASN A 48 -0.29 -13.03 -4.22
C ASN A 48 -1.37 -13.53 -3.24
N GLU A 49 -1.60 -12.81 -2.15
CA GLU A 49 -2.70 -13.09 -1.21
C GLU A 49 -4.07 -12.69 -1.78
N HIS A 50 -4.08 -11.70 -2.68
CA HIS A 50 -5.27 -11.10 -3.27
C HIS A 50 -5.27 -11.17 -4.81
N PRO A 51 -5.31 -12.38 -5.41
CA PRO A 51 -5.07 -12.57 -6.85
C PRO A 51 -6.16 -11.99 -7.76
N LYS A 52 -7.27 -11.51 -7.19
CA LYS A 52 -8.35 -10.82 -7.93
C LYS A 52 -8.04 -9.34 -8.18
N TRP A 53 -6.96 -8.82 -7.62
CA TRP A 53 -6.61 -7.42 -7.61
C TRP A 53 -5.28 -7.18 -8.30
N VAL A 54 -5.15 -6.03 -8.97
CA VAL A 54 -3.90 -5.57 -9.58
C VAL A 54 -3.51 -4.21 -9.04
N ALA A 55 -2.28 -4.05 -8.61
CA ALA A 55 -1.76 -2.74 -8.20
C ALA A 55 -1.51 -1.87 -9.42
N VAL A 56 -2.12 -0.68 -9.43
CA VAL A 56 -1.97 0.30 -10.51
C VAL A 56 -1.14 1.51 -10.09
N ARG A 57 -1.10 1.81 -8.79
CA ARG A 57 -0.35 2.93 -8.22
C ARG A 57 -0.03 2.67 -6.76
N TRP A 58 1.06 3.25 -6.25
CA TRP A 58 1.35 3.25 -4.83
C TRP A 58 2.06 4.54 -4.40
N ARG A 59 1.95 4.87 -3.12
CA ARG A 59 2.66 5.97 -2.47
C ARG A 59 2.92 5.64 -1.00
N CYS A 60 3.95 6.23 -0.42
CA CYS A 60 4.20 6.13 1.02
C CYS A 60 3.89 7.44 1.73
N ASP A 61 3.32 7.35 2.92
CA ASP A 61 3.02 8.46 3.81
C ASP A 61 3.51 8.17 5.23
N TYR A 62 3.65 9.20 6.07
CA TYR A 62 4.02 9.00 7.47
C TYR A 62 2.76 8.63 8.25
N GLY A 63 2.74 7.41 8.79
CA GLY A 63 1.63 6.93 9.60
C GLY A 63 1.47 7.79 10.85
N GLY A 64 0.31 8.46 10.95
CA GLY A 64 0.01 9.30 12.10
C GLY A 64 -1.43 9.81 12.17
N SER A 65 -2.30 9.49 11.20
CA SER A 65 -3.66 10.03 11.20
C SER A 65 -4.64 9.19 10.39
N LYS A 66 -5.07 8.06 10.94
CA LYS A 66 -6.45 7.56 10.78
C LYS A 66 -6.88 6.84 12.06
N GLU A 67 -6.96 7.62 13.14
CA GLU A 67 -8.03 7.41 14.11
C GLU A 67 -9.34 7.61 13.32
N LYS A 68 -10.06 6.52 13.10
CA LYS A 68 -11.42 6.53 12.56
C LYS A 68 -12.30 7.12 13.66
N SER A 69 -12.59 8.42 13.60
CA SER A 69 -13.69 9.04 14.37
C SER A 69 -15.04 8.59 13.83
#